data_AF-A0A0J0Y0Q3-F1
#
_entry.id   AF-A0A0J0Y0Q3-F1
#
_cell.length_a   1.000
_cell.length_b   1.000
_cell.length_c   1.000
_cell.angle_alpha   90.00
_cell.angle_beta   90.00
_cell.angle_gamma   90.00
#
_symmetry.space_group_name_H-M   'P 1'
#
loop_
_entity.id
_entity.type
_entity.pdbx_description
1 polymer ?
#
loop_
_entity_poly.entity_id
_entity_poly.type
_entity_poly.pdbx_seq_one_letter_code
_entity_poly.pdbx_strand_id
1 'polypeptide(L)' 'MKEKAKTDWPEDYTTQEFWLGEQIEAYDYMLSIPDNRIKAKAQRDWPLDFTTQKFWYEEQVGARERIR' A
#
# COMPACT_ATOMS: atom_id res chain seq x y z
N MET A 1 -2.57 1.36 -12.14
CA MET A 1 -3.60 0.91 -11.17
C MET A 1 -4.93 0.62 -11.84
N LYS A 2 -5.61 1.60 -12.47
CA LYS A 2 -6.88 1.36 -13.18
C LYS A 2 -6.82 0.23 -14.22
N GLU A 3 -5.80 0.23 -15.07
CA GLU A 3 -5.62 -0.84 -16.07
C GLU A 3 -5.32 -2.21 -15.46
N LYS A 4 -4.64 -2.25 -14.31
CA LYS A 4 -4.41 -3.49 -13.56
C LYS A 4 -5.74 -4.03 -13.02
N ALA A 5 -6.55 -3.19 -12.39
CA ALA A 5 -7.86 -3.58 -11.88
C ALA A 5 -8.77 -4.14 -12.99
N LYS A 6 -8.83 -3.47 -14.15
CA LYS A 6 -9.58 -3.96 -15.32
C LYS A 6 -9.09 -5.30 -15.85
N THR A 7 -7.79 -5.56 -15.74
CA THR A 7 -7.17 -6.82 -16.19
C THR A 7 -7.44 -7.96 -15.22
N ASP A 8 -7.33 -7.69 -13.92
CA ASP A 8 -7.45 -8.70 -12.87
C ASP A 8 -8.92 -9.09 -12.60
N TRP A 9 -9.84 -8.13 -12.75
CA TRP A 9 -11.28 -8.32 -12.51
C TRP A 9 -12.11 -7.78 -13.69
N PRO A 10 -12.08 -8.42 -14.86
CA PRO A 10 -12.83 -7.97 -16.01
C PRO A 10 -14.34 -7.95 -15.70
N GLU A 11 -15.01 -6.86 -16.08
CA GLU A 11 -16.45 -6.60 -15.88
C GLU A 11 -16.96 -6.55 -14.43
N ASP A 12 -16.18 -6.96 -13.44
CA ASP A 12 -16.48 -6.77 -12.01
C ASP A 12 -16.05 -5.37 -11.55
N TYR A 13 -16.84 -4.37 -11.96
CA TYR A 13 -16.60 -2.97 -11.65
C TYR A 13 -16.62 -2.67 -10.14
N THR A 14 -17.39 -3.44 -9.36
CA THR A 14 -17.46 -3.28 -7.90
C THR A 14 -16.14 -3.67 -7.24
N THR A 15 -15.52 -4.78 -7.64
CA THR A 15 -14.21 -5.17 -7.14
C THR A 15 -13.11 -4.23 -7.64
N GLN A 16 -13.21 -3.74 -8.89
CA GLN A 16 -12.27 -2.73 -9.41
C GLN A 16 -12.29 -1.44 -8.59
N GLU A 17 -13.49 -0.91 -8.31
CA GLU A 17 -13.67 0.31 -7.51
C GLU A 17 -13.13 0.12 -6.10
N PHE A 18 -13.53 -0.98 -5.44
CA PHE A 18 -13.06 -1.31 -4.08
C PHE A 18 -11.53 -1.39 -4.01
N TRP A 19 -10.91 -2.16 -4.91
CA TRP A 19 -9.45 -2.34 -4.91
C TRP A 19 -8.71 -1.01 -5.18
N LEU A 20 -9.23 -0.17 -6.08
CA LEU A 20 -8.65 1.15 -6.32
C LEU A 20 -8.78 2.06 -5.08
N GLY A 21 -9.90 1.99 -4.37
CA GLY A 21 -10.10 2.68 -3.10
C GLY A 21 -9.03 2.31 -2.08
N GLU A 22 -8.82 1.02 -1.85
CA GLU A 22 -7.78 0.51 -0.93
C GLU A 22 -6.37 1.00 -1.31
N GLN A 23 -6.04 1.02 -2.61
CA GLN A 23 -4.75 1.54 -3.07
C GLN A 23 -4.60 3.04 -2.81
N ILE A 24 -5.66 3.83 -3.00
CA ILE A 24 -5.64 5.29 -2.77
C ILE A 24 -5.50 5.58 -1.29
N GLU A 25 -6.29 4.93 -0.44
CA GLU A 25 -6.21 5.12 1.02
C GLU A 25 -4.83 4.74 1.56
N ALA A 26 -4.26 3.64 1.07
CA ALA A 26 -2.92 3.22 1.46
C ALA A 26 -1.84 4.19 0.94
N TYR A 27 -2.01 4.75 -0.25
CA TYR A 27 -1.13 5.80 -0.78
C TYR A 27 -1.15 7.05 0.09
N ASP A 28 -2.33 7.54 0.45
CA ASP A 28 -2.50 8.73 1.29
C ASP A 28 -1.89 8.53 2.69
N TYR A 29 -2.08 7.33 3.26
CA TYR A 29 -1.41 6.95 4.50
C TYR A 29 0.12 6.99 4.36
N MET A 30 0.68 6.34 3.33
CA MET A 30 2.12 6.33 3.09
C MET A 30 2.69 7.72 2.82
N LEU A 31 1.90 8.62 2.21
CA LEU A 31 2.27 10.01 1.99
C LEU A 31 2.31 10.80 3.31
N SER A 32 1.40 10.54 4.23
CA SER A 32 1.33 11.21 5.54
C SER A 32 2.50 10.90 6.48
N ILE A 33 3.19 9.78 6.27
CA ILE A 33 4.30 9.34 7.10
C ILE A 33 5.58 10.14 6.76
N PRO A 34 6.29 10.70 7.76
CA PRO A 34 7.60 11.32 7.55
C PRO A 34 8.62 10.35 6.94
N ASP A 35 9.45 10.86 6.03
CA ASP A 35 10.45 10.05 5.36
C ASP A 35 11.43 9.39 6.33
N ASN A 36 11.53 8.08 6.24
CA ASN A 36 12.40 7.26 7.06
C ASN A 36 12.81 5.98 6.32
N ARG A 37 13.79 5.25 6.88
CA ARG A 37 14.37 4.07 6.23
C ARG A 37 13.37 2.93 6.01
N ILE A 38 12.36 2.79 6.86
CA ILE A 38 11.32 1.76 6.73
C ILE A 38 10.40 2.13 5.56
N LYS A 39 9.89 3.36 5.53
CA LYS A 39 9.08 3.89 4.41
C LYS A 39 9.82 3.76 3.07
N ALA A 40 11.08 4.21 3.02
CA ALA A 40 11.91 4.13 1.81
C ALA A 40 12.13 2.68 1.32
N LYS A 41 12.24 1.72 2.25
CA LYS A 41 12.34 0.30 1.90
C LYS A 41 11.01 -0.23 1.34
N ALA A 42 9.89 0.09 1.97
CA ALA A 42 8.55 -0.31 1.49
C ALA A 42 8.31 0.19 0.06
N GLN A 43 8.55 1.48 -0.18
CA GLN A 43 8.38 2.11 -1.50
C GLN A 43 9.29 1.52 -2.58
N ARG A 44 10.53 1.14 -2.23
CA ARG A 44 11.45 0.50 -3.18
C ARG A 44 11.03 -0.92 -3.53
N ASP A 45 10.59 -1.69 -2.55
CA ASP A 45 10.30 -3.12 -2.73
C ASP A 45 8.91 -3.34 -3.38
N TRP A 46 7.97 -2.40 -3.20
CA TRP A 46 6.59 -2.47 -3.75
C TRP A 46 6.12 -1.16 -4.40
N PRO A 47 6.80 -0.62 -5.43
CA PRO A 47 6.63 0.76 -5.89
C PRO A 47 5.22 1.16 -6.35
N LEU A 48 4.38 0.20 -6.74
CA LEU A 48 3.00 0.42 -7.21
C LEU A 48 1.97 -0.43 -6.47
N ASP A 49 2.33 -1.00 -5.32
CA ASP A 49 1.40 -1.75 -4.47
C ASP A 49 1.37 -1.09 -3.08
N PHE A 50 0.56 -0.04 -2.97
CA PHE A 50 0.53 0.82 -1.79
C PHE A 50 -0.11 0.11 -0.60
N THR A 51 -1.06 -0.80 -0.83
CA THR A 51 -1.59 -1.67 0.22
C THR A 51 -0.50 -2.54 0.84
N THR A 52 0.39 -3.13 0.02
CA THR A 52 1.51 -3.91 0.55
C THR A 52 2.56 -3.02 1.20
N GLN A 53 2.83 -1.82 0.66
CA GLN A 53 3.71 -0.84 1.30
C GLN A 53 3.22 -0.48 2.71
N LYS A 54 1.94 -0.12 2.86
CA LYS A 54 1.30 0.24 4.13
C LYS A 54 1.39 -0.91 5.13
N PHE A 55 0.90 -2.09 4.74
CA PHE A 55 0.91 -3.27 5.59
C PHE A 55 2.32 -3.60 6.10
N TRP A 56 3.31 -3.67 5.19
CA TRP A 56 4.68 -3.98 5.59
C TRP A 56 5.29 -2.89 6.48
N TYR A 57 5.04 -1.61 6.19
CA TYR A 57 5.50 -0.50 7.01
C TYR A 57 4.96 -0.61 8.45
N GLU A 58 3.64 -0.80 8.60
CA GLU A 58 2.98 -0.95 9.89
C GLU A 58 3.54 -2.14 10.68
N GLU A 59 3.74 -3.29 10.03
CA GLU A 59 4.36 -4.47 10.64
C GLU A 59 5.78 -4.19 11.13
N GLN A 60 6.61 -3.48 10.36
CA GLN A 60 7.97 -3.15 10.77
C GLN A 60 8.01 -2.14 11.93
N VAL A 61 7.14 -1.13 11.91
CA VAL A 61 7.04 -0.15 13.01
C VAL A 61 6.58 -0.85 14.28
N GLY A 62 5.51 -1.65 14.20
CA GLY A 62 4.98 -2.39 15.33
C GLY A 62 5.98 -3.41 15.88
N ALA A 63 6.70 -4.14 15.00
CA ALA A 63 7.76 -5.05 15.44
C ALA A 63 8.89 -4.31 16.17
N ARG A 64 9.35 -3.16 15.63
CA ARG A 64 10.37 -2.32 16.26
C ARG A 64 9.93 -1.82 17.64
N GLU A 65 8.66 -1.49 17.82
CA GLU A 65 8.11 -1.07 19.11
C GLU A 65 8.06 -2.22 20.13
N ARG A 66 7.71 -3.44 19.70
CA ARG A 66 7.65 -4.62 20.60
C ARG A 66 9.02 -5.10 21.08
N ILE A 67 10.08 -4.88 20.31
CA ILE A 67 11.44 -5.33 20.65
C ILE A 67 12.29 -4.25 21.34
N ARG A 68 11.75 -3.05 21.51
CA ARG A 68 12.44 -1.92 22.14
C ARG A 68 12.28 -1.94 23.64
#